data_AF-A0A496UCY1-F1
#
_entry.id   AF-A0A496UCY1-F1
#
_cell.length_a   1.000
_cell.length_b   1.000
_cell.length_c   1.000
_cell.angle_alpha   90.00
_cell.angle_beta   90.00
_cell.angle_gamma   90.00
#
_symmetry.space_group_name_H-M   'P 1'
#
loop_
_entity.id
_entity.type
_entity.pdbx_description
1 polymer ?
#
loop_
_entity_poly.entity_id
_entity_poly.type
_entity_poly.pdbx_seq_one_letter_code
_entity_poly.pdbx_strand_id
1 'polypeptide(L)'
;MSQRFTDYGIVLVVVLLLSGLFRLSRYLLGVFIRSREKNGVEFSSDQALVWGMRFLLGGMLLLPFVTSILAFLQNRHLIGGMPLHLGLTAISVVLFSFAEDLFRDYNKYQTKVLKSVSWHVRILLVPVIVFWVIGCVFLSPLFYSALTILLVIFYRLCLYFRKRPEPSGKKKKRHK
;
A
#
# COMPACT_ATOMS: atom_id res chain seq x y z
N MET A 1 -21.51 3.65 -36.36
CA MET A 1 -20.13 4.16 -36.15
C MET A 1 -20.05 5.13 -34.97
N SER A 2 -21.01 6.05 -34.76
CA SER A 2 -21.03 7.02 -33.66
C SER A 2 -20.83 6.41 -32.25
N GLN A 3 -21.56 5.34 -31.88
CA GLN A 3 -21.42 4.68 -30.58
C GLN A 3 -19.99 4.16 -30.30
N ARG A 4 -19.30 3.64 -31.32
CA ARG A 4 -17.92 3.16 -31.16
C ARG A 4 -16.95 4.30 -30.84
N PHE A 5 -17.13 5.47 -31.45
CA PHE A 5 -16.30 6.64 -31.13
C PHE A 5 -16.55 7.15 -29.70
N THR A 6 -17.80 7.11 -29.23
CA THR A 6 -18.13 7.46 -27.84
C THR A 6 -17.51 6.47 -26.86
N ASP A 7 -17.57 5.16 -27.13
CA ASP A 7 -16.95 4.13 -26.30
C ASP A 7 -15.43 4.29 -26.21
N TYR A 8 -14.75 4.49 -27.36
CA TYR A 8 -13.30 4.75 -27.37
C TYR A 8 -12.94 6.06 -26.66
N GLY A 9 -13.78 7.10 -26.78
CA GLY A 9 -13.61 8.37 -26.07
C GLY A 9 -13.70 8.20 -24.55
N ILE A 10 -14.69 7.44 -24.06
CA ILE A 10 -14.85 7.13 -22.64
C ILE A 10 -13.64 6.35 -22.13
N VAL A 11 -13.19 5.32 -22.87
CA VAL A 11 -11.98 4.56 -22.51
C VAL A 11 -10.76 5.47 -22.43
N LEU A 12 -10.56 6.36 -23.41
CA LEU A 12 -9.45 7.31 -23.41
C LEU A 12 -9.48 8.21 -22.18
N VAL A 13 -10.64 8.74 -21.83
CA VAL A 13 -10.82 9.58 -20.63
C VAL A 13 -10.49 8.80 -19.36
N VAL A 14 -10.97 7.56 -19.24
CA VAL A 14 -10.66 6.69 -18.09
C VAL A 14 -9.15 6.41 -18.00
N VAL A 15 -8.50 6.10 -19.12
CA VAL A 15 -7.06 5.86 -19.18
C VAL A 15 -6.28 7.11 -18.76
N LEU A 16 -6.66 8.30 -19.24
CA LEU A 16 -6.02 9.55 -18.86
C LEU A 16 -6.20 9.87 -17.38
N LEU A 17 -7.40 9.66 -16.83
CA LEU A 17 -7.68 9.84 -15.40
C LEU A 17 -6.84 8.90 -14.55
N LEU A 18 -6.81 7.60 -14.87
CA LEU A 18 -6.00 6.62 -14.16
C LEU A 18 -4.51 6.96 -14.27
N SER A 19 -4.03 7.34 -15.46
CA SER A 19 -2.64 7.78 -15.65
C SER A 19 -2.30 9.00 -14.79
N GLY A 20 -3.21 9.97 -14.71
CA GLY A 20 -3.08 11.13 -13.83
C GLY A 20 -3.00 10.74 -12.35
N LEU A 21 -3.89 9.85 -11.91
CA LEU A 21 -3.89 9.30 -10.56
C LEU A 21 -2.58 8.58 -10.21
N PHE A 22 -2.03 7.77 -11.12
CA PHE A 22 -0.73 7.10 -10.92
C PHE A 22 0.44 8.08 -10.86
N ARG A 23 0.42 9.16 -11.65
CA ARG A 23 1.45 10.20 -11.58
C ARG A 23 1.36 10.96 -10.26
N LEU A 24 0.14 11.31 -9.86
CA LEU A 24 -0.11 11.98 -8.58
C LEU A 24 0.30 11.09 -7.41
N SER A 25 0.00 9.79 -7.47
CA SER A 25 0.38 8.86 -6.41
C SER A 25 1.91 8.78 -6.28
N ARG A 26 2.65 8.62 -7.38
CA ARG A 26 4.12 8.64 -7.35
C ARG A 26 4.68 9.93 -6.78
N TYR A 27 4.11 11.08 -7.15
CA TYR A 27 4.50 12.37 -6.60
C TYR A 27 4.28 12.42 -5.09
N LEU A 28 3.10 12.04 -4.61
CA LEU A 28 2.75 12.01 -3.19
C LEU A 28 3.63 11.04 -2.40
N LEU A 29 3.96 9.87 -2.95
CA LEU A 29 4.89 8.92 -2.33
C LEU A 29 6.29 9.54 -2.20
N GLY A 30 6.76 10.24 -3.23
CA GLY A 30 8.04 10.96 -3.18
C GLY A 30 8.05 12.05 -2.11
N VAL A 31 6.96 12.81 -1.97
CA VAL A 31 6.79 13.80 -0.90
C VAL A 31 6.78 13.13 0.47
N PHE A 32 6.09 12.00 0.63
CA PHE A 32 6.04 11.23 1.86
C PHE A 32 7.43 10.74 2.29
N ILE A 33 8.21 10.18 1.36
CA ILE A 33 9.57 9.69 1.64
C ILE A 33 10.48 10.87 2.02
N ARG A 34 10.48 11.97 1.26
CA ARG A 34 11.29 13.16 1.57
C ARG A 34 10.94 13.77 2.94
N SER A 35 9.65 13.81 3.27
CA SER A 35 9.19 14.27 4.58
C SER A 35 9.72 13.39 5.72
N ARG A 36 9.76 12.07 5.52
CA ARG A 36 10.34 11.12 6.48
C ARG A 36 11.84 11.30 6.65
N GLU A 37 12.57 11.45 5.55
CA GLU A 37 14.03 11.70 5.57
C GLU A 37 14.37 13.02 6.26
N LYS A 38 13.57 14.08 6.03
CA LYS A 38 13.72 15.38 6.71
C LYS A 38 13.57 15.28 8.24
N ASN A 39 12.78 14.32 8.71
CA ASN A 39 12.62 14.03 10.14
C ASN A 39 13.75 13.14 10.71
N GLY A 40 14.85 12.96 9.98
CA GLY A 40 16.04 12.23 10.44
C GLY A 40 15.90 10.70 10.39
N VAL A 41 14.83 10.17 9.79
CA VAL A 41 14.61 8.73 9.67
C VAL A 41 15.04 8.28 8.27
N GLU A 42 16.19 7.61 8.18
CA GLU A 42 16.70 7.02 6.93
C GLU A 42 15.69 5.97 6.42
N PHE A 43 15.16 6.17 5.20
CA PHE A 43 14.12 5.31 4.63
C PHE A 43 14.75 4.02 4.08
N SER A 44 14.76 2.97 4.91
CA SER A 44 15.38 1.68 4.58
C SER A 44 14.43 0.71 3.87
N SER A 45 14.99 -0.36 3.30
CA SER A 45 14.22 -1.45 2.67
C SER A 45 13.19 -2.07 3.62
N ASP A 46 13.56 -2.25 4.89
CA ASP A 46 12.66 -2.78 5.92
C ASP A 46 11.50 -1.81 6.21
N GLN A 47 11.74 -0.50 6.16
CA GLN A 47 10.68 0.50 6.30
C GLN A 47 9.76 0.53 5.08
N ALA A 48 10.32 0.40 3.87
CA ALA A 48 9.53 0.32 2.64
C ALA A 48 8.53 -0.86 2.70
N LEU A 49 8.98 -2.04 3.15
CA LEU A 49 8.10 -3.20 3.34
C LEU A 49 7.01 -2.93 4.39
N VAL A 50 7.36 -2.37 5.55
CA VAL A 50 6.39 -2.08 6.61
C VAL A 50 5.35 -1.06 6.14
N TRP A 51 5.78 0.01 5.46
CA TRP A 51 4.86 1.02 4.92
C TRP A 51 4.02 0.46 3.78
N GLY A 52 4.59 -0.36 2.90
CA GLY A 52 3.86 -1.04 1.84
C GLY A 52 2.73 -1.88 2.42
N MET A 53 3.03 -2.66 3.47
CA MET A 53 2.03 -3.45 4.17
C MET A 53 0.95 -2.59 4.84
N ARG A 54 1.33 -1.47 5.49
CA ARG A 54 0.37 -0.56 6.13
C ARG A 54 -0.56 0.10 5.11
N PHE A 55 -0.04 0.55 3.98
CA PHE A 55 -0.86 1.12 2.91
C PHE A 55 -1.76 0.07 2.27
N LEU A 56 -1.28 -1.16 2.11
CA LEU A 56 -2.08 -2.28 1.62
C LEU A 56 -3.26 -2.57 2.55
N LEU A 57 -3.00 -2.77 3.84
CA LEU A 57 -4.04 -3.00 4.85
C LEU A 57 -5.04 -1.83 4.92
N GLY A 58 -4.52 -0.60 4.90
CA GLY A 58 -5.35 0.60 4.88
C GLY A 58 -6.24 0.70 3.65
N GLY A 59 -5.69 0.49 2.45
CA GLY A 59 -6.43 0.54 1.19
C GLY A 59 -7.54 -0.51 1.10
N MET A 60 -7.31 -1.69 1.68
CA MET A 60 -8.27 -2.79 1.75
C MET A 60 -9.40 -2.53 2.75
N LEU A 61 -9.12 -1.91 3.89
CA LEU A 61 -10.15 -1.62 4.90
C LEU A 61 -10.93 -0.35 4.62
N LEU A 62 -10.31 0.66 3.99
CA LEU A 62 -10.87 2.01 3.88
C LEU A 62 -12.31 1.98 3.36
N LEU A 63 -12.51 1.32 2.22
CA LEU A 63 -13.79 1.26 1.55
C LEU A 63 -14.83 0.48 2.37
N PRO A 64 -14.61 -0.80 2.75
CA PRO A 64 -15.57 -1.55 3.55
C PRO A 64 -15.88 -0.89 4.90
N PHE A 65 -14.88 -0.37 5.60
CA PHE A 65 -15.05 0.29 6.89
C PHE A 65 -15.93 1.53 6.79
N VAL A 66 -15.63 2.43 5.85
CA VAL A 66 -16.42 3.66 5.68
C VAL A 66 -17.83 3.32 5.20
N THR A 67 -17.99 2.35 4.29
CA THR A 67 -19.33 1.92 3.85
C THR A 67 -20.17 1.35 5.00
N SER A 68 -19.57 0.56 5.89
CA SER A 68 -20.28 -0.01 7.05
C SER A 68 -20.66 1.07 8.07
N ILE A 69 -19.80 2.07 8.31
CA ILE A 69 -20.13 3.21 9.18
C ILE A 69 -21.31 4.01 8.62
N LEU A 70 -21.29 4.30 7.32
CA LEU A 70 -22.37 5.05 6.68
C LEU A 70 -23.69 4.28 6.70
N ALA A 71 -23.64 2.96 6.46
CA ALA A 71 -24.81 2.10 6.57
C ALA A 71 -25.39 2.10 8.00
N PHE A 72 -24.54 2.14 9.02
CA PHE A 72 -24.97 2.25 10.41
C PHE A 72 -25.60 3.61 10.74
N LEU A 73 -25.06 4.71 10.21
CA LEU A 73 -25.52 6.07 10.50
C LEU A 73 -26.78 6.48 9.71
N GLN A 74 -26.98 5.99 8.49
CA GLN A 74 -28.09 6.38 7.62
C GLN A 74 -28.87 5.16 7.16
N ASN A 75 -29.84 4.74 7.97
CA ASN A 75 -30.60 3.51 7.78
C ASN A 75 -31.52 3.48 6.55
N ARG A 76 -31.62 4.53 5.71
CA ARG A 76 -32.57 4.54 4.56
C ARG A 76 -32.14 5.23 3.26
N HIS A 77 -31.28 6.25 3.23
CA HIS A 77 -30.85 6.88 1.97
C HIS A 77 -29.38 7.32 2.00
N LEU A 78 -28.54 6.67 1.19
CA LEU A 78 -27.16 7.10 0.88
C LEU A 78 -27.20 8.31 -0.08
N ILE A 79 -27.72 9.45 0.38
CA ILE A 79 -27.67 10.70 -0.39
C ILE A 79 -26.18 11.10 -0.51
N GLY A 80 -25.62 10.99 -1.71
CA GLY A 80 -24.18 11.19 -1.97
C GLY A 80 -23.33 9.91 -1.99
N GLY A 81 -23.95 8.72 -1.94
CA GLY A 81 -23.24 7.44 -1.92
C GLY A 81 -22.32 7.21 -3.12
N MET A 82 -22.74 7.59 -4.33
CA MET A 82 -21.94 7.37 -5.55
C MET A 82 -20.70 8.30 -5.62
N PRO A 83 -20.81 9.63 -5.42
CA PRO A 83 -19.63 10.50 -5.32
C PRO A 83 -18.67 10.10 -4.19
N LEU A 84 -19.20 9.74 -3.02
CA LEU A 84 -18.39 9.34 -1.88
C LEU A 84 -17.67 8.00 -2.14
N HIS A 85 -18.36 7.03 -2.73
CA HIS A 85 -17.78 5.74 -3.10
C HIS A 85 -16.69 5.92 -4.16
N LEU A 86 -16.91 6.79 -5.16
CA LEU A 86 -15.89 7.14 -6.15
C LEU A 86 -14.67 7.78 -5.49
N GLY A 87 -14.88 8.70 -4.54
CA GLY A 87 -13.80 9.31 -3.76
C GLY A 87 -13.00 8.29 -2.94
N LEU A 88 -13.68 7.40 -2.21
CA LEU A 88 -13.05 6.33 -1.44
C LEU A 88 -12.28 5.35 -2.34
N THR A 89 -12.87 5.00 -3.48
CA THR A 89 -12.22 4.15 -4.49
C THR A 89 -10.95 4.79 -5.00
N ALA A 90 -10.99 6.09 -5.33
CA ALA A 90 -9.81 6.83 -5.77
C ALA A 90 -8.70 6.84 -4.69
N ILE A 91 -9.07 7.06 -3.42
CA ILE A 91 -8.12 7.01 -2.30
C ILE A 91 -7.53 5.59 -2.16
N SER A 92 -8.35 4.55 -2.20
CA SER A 92 -7.87 3.16 -2.16
C SER A 92 -6.91 2.86 -3.30
N VAL A 93 -7.20 3.30 -4.53
CA VAL A 93 -6.28 3.16 -5.68
C VAL A 93 -4.93 3.83 -5.40
N VAL A 94 -4.92 5.03 -4.82
CA VAL A 94 -3.67 5.72 -4.43
C VAL A 94 -2.90 4.92 -3.37
N LEU A 95 -3.58 4.42 -2.34
CA LEU A 95 -2.95 3.61 -1.29
C LEU A 95 -2.37 2.30 -1.83
N PHE A 96 -3.11 1.60 -2.70
CA PHE A 96 -2.63 0.40 -3.37
C PHE A 96 -1.44 0.70 -4.27
N SER A 97 -1.46 1.83 -4.99
CA SER A 97 -0.31 2.26 -5.80
C SER A 97 0.93 2.50 -4.94
N PHE A 98 0.78 3.10 -3.75
CA PHE A 98 1.90 3.28 -2.82
C PHE A 98 2.43 1.93 -2.33
N ALA A 99 1.53 1.03 -1.95
CA ALA A 99 1.91 -0.31 -1.51
C ALA A 99 2.69 -1.05 -2.60
N GLU A 100 2.17 -1.04 -3.83
CA GLU A 100 2.80 -1.65 -5.00
C GLU A 100 4.18 -1.06 -5.27
N ASP A 101 4.29 0.27 -5.36
CA ASP A 101 5.56 0.93 -5.63
C ASP A 101 6.59 0.63 -4.53
N LEU A 102 6.18 0.60 -3.26
CA LEU A 102 7.06 0.22 -2.15
C LEU A 102 7.49 -1.24 -2.21
N PHE A 103 6.58 -2.19 -2.49
CA PHE A 103 6.91 -3.61 -2.63
C PHE A 103 7.70 -3.92 -3.90
N ARG A 104 7.59 -3.10 -4.96
CA ARG A 104 8.37 -3.23 -6.18
C ARG A 104 9.79 -2.73 -5.98
N ASP A 105 9.93 -1.57 -5.32
CA ASP A 105 11.19 -0.84 -5.24
C ASP A 105 11.92 -1.01 -3.89
N TYR A 106 11.41 -1.85 -2.96
CA TYR A 106 12.00 -2.03 -1.62
C TYR A 106 13.50 -2.38 -1.64
N ASN A 107 13.97 -3.16 -2.62
CA ASN A 107 15.39 -3.54 -2.76
C ASN A 107 16.29 -2.39 -3.24
N LYS A 108 15.73 -1.29 -3.77
CA LYS A 108 16.50 -0.11 -4.19
C LYS A 108 16.90 0.76 -3.00
N TYR A 109 16.16 0.69 -1.90
CA TYR A 109 16.48 1.41 -0.69
C TYR A 109 17.64 0.72 0.04
N GLN A 110 18.76 1.42 0.16
CA GLN A 110 19.95 0.87 0.83
C GLN A 110 19.66 0.62 2.31
N THR A 111 20.07 -0.55 2.80
CA THR A 111 19.94 -0.89 4.23
C THR A 111 21.30 -1.33 4.74
N LYS A 112 21.85 -0.59 5.72
CA LYS A 112 23.14 -0.94 6.34
C LYS A 112 23.04 -2.25 7.12
N VAL A 113 21.91 -2.48 7.81
CA VAL A 113 21.65 -3.67 8.63
C VAL A 113 20.20 -4.10 8.45
N LEU A 114 20.00 -5.32 7.94
CA LEU A 114 18.66 -5.90 7.82
C LEU A 114 18.08 -6.19 9.20
N LYS A 115 16.83 -5.77 9.43
CA LYS A 115 16.10 -6.07 10.66
C LYS A 115 15.68 -7.54 10.73
N SER A 116 15.57 -8.09 11.93
CA SER A 116 15.11 -9.46 12.14
C SER A 116 13.64 -9.62 11.78
N VAL A 117 13.21 -10.85 11.46
CA VAL A 117 11.80 -11.18 11.24
C VAL A 117 10.96 -10.83 12.46
N SER A 118 11.48 -11.06 13.67
CA SER A 118 10.81 -10.70 14.93
C SER A 118 10.49 -9.21 15.06
N TRP A 119 11.35 -8.34 14.54
CA TRP A 119 11.09 -6.90 14.51
C TRP A 119 9.89 -6.56 13.62
N HIS A 120 9.81 -7.16 12.43
CA HIS A 120 8.68 -6.97 11.52
C HIS A 120 7.38 -7.49 12.12
N VAL A 121 7.41 -8.68 12.74
CA VAL A 121 6.24 -9.24 13.44
C VAL A 121 5.77 -8.27 14.50
N ARG A 122 6.65 -7.78 15.38
CA ARG A 122 6.26 -6.87 16.47
C ARG A 122 5.59 -5.58 15.97
N ILE A 123 6.07 -5.02 14.86
CA ILE A 123 5.56 -3.75 14.31
C ILE A 123 4.27 -3.94 13.50
N LEU A 124 4.13 -5.07 12.82
CA LEU A 124 2.97 -5.35 11.97
C LEU A 124 1.85 -6.09 12.69
N LEU A 125 2.12 -6.69 13.86
CA LEU A 125 1.13 -7.42 14.64
C LEU A 125 -0.10 -6.57 14.92
N VAL A 126 0.08 -5.36 15.46
CA VAL A 126 -1.05 -4.48 15.80
C VAL A 126 -1.85 -4.10 14.55
N PRO A 127 -1.27 -3.56 13.46
CA PRO A 127 -2.02 -3.29 12.23
C PRO A 127 -2.75 -4.51 11.65
N VAL A 128 -2.13 -5.69 11.68
CA VAL A 128 -2.72 -6.92 11.14
C VAL A 128 -3.90 -7.39 12.00
N ILE A 129 -3.78 -7.34 13.33
CA ILE A 129 -4.88 -7.68 14.23
C ILE A 129 -6.03 -6.69 14.05
N VAL A 130 -5.76 -5.40 13.98
CA VAL A 130 -6.79 -4.38 13.75
C VAL A 130 -7.51 -4.64 12.42
N PHE A 131 -6.75 -4.93 11.36
CA PHE A 131 -7.32 -5.32 10.06
C PHE A 131 -8.24 -6.53 10.15
N TRP A 132 -7.75 -7.57 10.81
CA TRP A 132 -8.50 -8.81 10.96
C TRP A 132 -9.78 -8.61 11.78
N VAL A 133 -9.70 -7.93 12.93
CA VAL A 133 -10.86 -7.66 13.79
C VAL A 133 -11.91 -6.83 13.07
N ILE A 134 -11.51 -5.72 12.42
CA ILE A 134 -12.45 -4.88 11.67
C ILE A 134 -13.11 -5.69 10.55
N GLY A 135 -12.32 -6.44 9.78
CA GLY A 135 -12.85 -7.27 8.69
C GLY A 135 -13.82 -8.36 9.15
N CYS A 136 -13.53 -9.00 10.29
CA CYS A 136 -14.38 -10.00 10.91
C CYS A 136 -15.70 -9.41 11.41
N VAL A 137 -15.65 -8.23 12.05
CA VAL A 137 -16.84 -7.58 12.63
C VAL A 137 -17.77 -7.02 11.56
N PHE A 138 -17.21 -6.40 10.51
CA PHE A 138 -18.01 -5.64 9.55
C PHE A 138 -18.39 -6.43 8.28
N LEU A 139 -17.70 -7.52 7.94
CA LEU A 139 -17.96 -8.26 6.70
C LEU A 139 -18.08 -9.77 6.87
N SER A 140 -16.95 -10.46 7.06
CA SER A 140 -16.91 -11.92 7.05
C SER A 140 -15.65 -12.46 7.73
N PRO A 141 -15.82 -13.22 8.83
CA PRO A 141 -14.68 -13.82 9.55
C PRO A 141 -13.87 -14.77 8.68
N LEU A 142 -14.53 -15.58 7.83
CA LEU A 142 -13.85 -16.55 6.96
C LEU A 142 -12.99 -15.84 5.91
N PHE A 143 -13.57 -14.85 5.22
CA PHE A 143 -12.88 -14.12 4.16
C PHE A 143 -11.65 -13.37 4.71
N TYR A 144 -11.82 -12.60 5.79
CA TYR A 144 -10.72 -11.82 6.35
C TYR A 144 -9.67 -12.68 7.05
N SER A 145 -10.03 -13.86 7.58
CA SER A 145 -9.04 -14.81 8.10
C SER A 145 -8.18 -15.38 6.97
N ALA A 146 -8.78 -15.85 5.88
CA ALA A 146 -8.06 -16.36 4.71
C ALA A 146 -7.16 -15.28 4.08
N LEU A 147 -7.69 -14.06 3.96
CA LEU A 147 -6.98 -12.91 3.41
C LEU A 147 -5.80 -12.50 4.29
N THR A 148 -5.98 -12.50 5.61
CA THR A 148 -4.88 -12.23 6.57
C THR A 148 -3.76 -13.25 6.43
N ILE A 149 -4.09 -14.54 6.31
CA ILE A 149 -3.10 -15.59 6.10
C ILE A 149 -2.34 -15.35 4.79
N LEU A 150 -3.05 -15.07 3.70
CA LEU A 150 -2.44 -14.80 2.39
C LEU A 150 -1.50 -13.58 2.43
N LEU A 151 -1.91 -12.50 3.11
CA LEU A 151 -1.10 -11.31 3.30
C LEU A 151 0.17 -11.59 4.12
N VAL A 152 0.06 -12.40 5.18
CA VAL A 152 1.22 -12.81 5.99
C VAL A 152 2.19 -13.66 5.18
N ILE A 153 1.69 -14.60 4.37
CA ILE A 153 2.51 -15.43 3.48
C ILE A 153 3.22 -14.53 2.46
N PHE A 154 2.48 -13.65 1.78
CA PHE A 154 3.05 -12.68 0.82
C PHE A 154 4.16 -11.85 1.46
N TYR A 155 3.89 -11.25 2.63
CA TYR A 155 4.87 -10.42 3.33
C TYR A 155 6.13 -11.23 3.72
N ARG A 156 5.95 -12.49 4.15
CA ARG A 156 7.06 -13.38 4.49
C ARG A 156 7.90 -13.72 3.26
N LEU A 157 7.29 -13.90 2.10
CA LEU A 157 8.02 -14.08 0.83
C LEU A 157 8.83 -12.83 0.48
N CYS A 158 8.27 -11.62 0.65
CA CYS A 158 9.03 -10.38 0.43
C CYS A 158 10.26 -10.29 1.34
N LEU A 159 10.13 -10.67 2.62
CA LEU A 159 11.25 -10.73 3.56
C LEU A 159 12.29 -11.79 3.17
N TYR A 160 11.86 -12.91 2.60
CA TYR A 160 12.76 -13.97 2.15
C TYR A 160 13.59 -13.53 0.93
N PHE A 161 12.97 -12.84 -0.03
CA PHE A 161 13.63 -12.37 -1.26
C PHE A 161 14.39 -11.06 -1.11
N ARG A 162 14.39 -10.42 0.07
CA ARG A 162 15.12 -9.16 0.27
C ARG A 162 16.63 -9.37 0.09
N LYS A 163 17.28 -8.48 -0.66
CA LYS A 163 18.73 -8.58 -0.87
C LYS A 163 19.47 -8.28 0.43
N ARG A 164 20.44 -9.13 0.77
CA ARG A 164 21.39 -8.84 1.85
C ARG A 164 22.32 -7.71 1.40
N PRO A 165 22.71 -6.79 2.30
CA PRO A 165 23.71 -5.80 1.97
C PRO A 165 24.96 -6.53 1.48
N GLU A 166 25.43 -6.19 0.28
CA GLU A 166 26.72 -6.68 -0.20
C GLU A 166 27.79 -6.17 0.78
N PRO A 167 28.71 -7.04 1.26
CA PRO A 167 29.82 -6.56 2.06
C PRO A 167 30.58 -5.58 1.18
N SER A 168 30.65 -4.30 1.59
CA SER A 168 31.36 -3.28 0.82
C SER A 168 32.77 -3.80 0.58
N GLY A 169 33.06 -4.21 -0.65
CA GLY A 169 34.35 -4.74 -1.02
C GLY A 169 35.39 -3.72 -0.61
N LYS A 170 36.33 -4.14 0.25
CA LYS A 170 37.55 -3.38 0.57
C LYS A 170 38.04 -2.75 -0.73
N LYS A 171 37.92 -1.42 -0.86
CA LYS A 171 38.67 -0.69 -1.88
C LYS A 171 40.14 -1.02 -1.61
N LYS A 172 40.71 -1.91 -2.42
CA LYS A 172 42.15 -2.17 -2.47
C LYS A 172 42.83 -0.81 -2.50
N LYS A 173 43.55 -0.47 -1.43
CA LYS A 173 44.61 0.54 -1.48
C LYS A 173 45.57 0.09 -2.58
N ARG A 174 45.45 0.64 -3.78
CA ARG A 174 46.56 0.63 -4.73
C ARG A 174 47.50 1.72 -4.26
N HIS A 175 48.48 1.32 -3.45
CA HIS A 175 49.77 2.01 -3.42
C HIS A 175 50.34 1.91 -4.84
N LYS A 176 50.52 3.05 -5.49
CA LYS A 176 51.64 3.31 -6.38
C LYS A 176 52.05 4.75 -6.15
#